data_AF-A0A221KJW8-F1
#
_entry.id   AF-A0A221KJW8-F1
#
_cell.length_a   1.000
_cell.length_b   1.000
_cell.length_c   1.000
_cell.angle_alpha   90.00
_cell.angle_beta   90.00
_cell.angle_gamma   90.00
#
_symmetry.space_group_name_H-M   'P 1'
#
loop_
_entity.id
_entity.type
_entity.pdbx_description
1 polymer ?
#
loop_
_entity_poly.entity_id
_entity_poly.type
_entity_poly.pdbx_seq_one_letter_code
_entity_poly.pdbx_strand_id
1 'polypeptide(L)'
;MPFEVKEGEPLTERIGVRVTATEKVKLRADADDAGLSVSELVRRRYFGRKIVAHADEKMIRHLNRIGGLLKHVHNESGGTYSAETARALRQVYAFIDQLANRGADQ
;
A
#
# COMPACT_ATOMS: atom_id res chain seq x y z
N MET A 1 0.43 -16.16 2.76
CA MET A 1 0.93 -15.21 3.77
C MET A 1 0.23 -15.53 5.09
N PRO A 2 0.93 -15.87 6.18
CA PRO A 2 0.30 -16.01 7.48
C PRO A 2 -0.09 -14.62 7.98
N PHE A 3 -1.33 -14.45 8.40
CA PHE A 3 -1.78 -13.20 9.01
C PHE A 3 -1.24 -13.15 10.45
N GLU A 4 -0.49 -12.10 10.79
CA GLU A 4 -0.08 -11.83 12.17
C GLU A 4 -1.32 -11.63 13.03
N VAL A 5 -1.49 -12.50 14.03
CA VAL A 5 -2.56 -12.36 15.02
C VAL A 5 -2.14 -11.28 16.00
N LYS A 6 -2.79 -10.12 15.94
CA LYS A 6 -2.56 -9.04 16.91
C LYS A 6 -2.99 -9.48 18.30
N GLU A 7 -2.14 -9.23 19.30
CA GLU A 7 -2.42 -9.52 20.72
C GLU A 7 -3.75 -8.91 21.20
N GLY A 8 -4.53 -9.70 21.94
CA GLY A 8 -5.83 -9.34 22.51
C GLY A 8 -6.78 -10.53 22.62
N GLU A 9 -7.95 -10.32 23.23
CA GLU A 9 -8.99 -11.36 23.28
C GLU A 9 -9.47 -11.71 21.86
N PRO A 10 -9.68 -13.01 21.56
CA PRO A 10 -10.08 -13.46 20.24
C PRO A 10 -11.46 -12.95 19.84
N LEU A 11 -11.65 -12.64 18.55
CA LEU A 11 -12.95 -12.27 18.01
C LEU A 11 -13.80 -13.53 17.80
N THR A 12 -14.81 -13.75 18.65
CA THR A 12 -15.65 -14.97 18.61
C THR A 12 -16.96 -14.79 17.85
N GLU A 13 -17.53 -13.58 17.86
CA GLU A 13 -18.85 -13.30 17.29
C GLU A 13 -18.80 -12.63 15.90
N ARG A 14 -19.83 -12.83 15.07
CA ARG A 14 -19.95 -12.25 13.72
C ARG A 14 -21.18 -11.37 13.60
N ILE A 15 -21.03 -10.25 12.89
CA ILE A 15 -22.13 -9.33 12.54
C ILE A 15 -22.33 -9.34 11.02
N GLY A 16 -23.56 -9.59 10.58
CA GLY A 16 -23.96 -9.49 9.17
C GLY A 16 -24.59 -8.13 8.87
N VAL A 17 -23.96 -7.31 8.03
CA VAL A 17 -24.46 -5.99 7.63
C VAL A 17 -24.85 -6.01 6.15
N ARG A 18 -26.07 -5.59 5.84
CA ARG A 18 -26.51 -5.40 4.45
C ARG A 18 -26.02 -4.04 3.95
N VAL A 19 -25.40 -4.04 2.79
CA VAL A 19 -24.91 -2.85 2.09
C VAL A 19 -25.28 -2.94 0.61
N THR A 20 -25.37 -1.79 -0.04
CA THR A 20 -25.47 -1.71 -1.49
C THR A 20 -24.17 -2.19 -2.17
N ALA A 21 -24.24 -2.51 -3.46
CA ALA A 21 -23.05 -2.88 -4.24
C ALA A 21 -21.99 -1.76 -4.25
N THR A 22 -22.43 -0.50 -4.40
CA THR A 22 -21.55 0.68 -4.42
C THR A 22 -20.85 0.87 -3.08
N GLU A 23 -21.56 0.75 -1.96
CA GLU A 23 -20.96 0.82 -0.63
C GLU A 23 -19.95 -0.31 -0.40
N LYS A 24 -20.23 -1.52 -0.89
CA LYS A 24 -19.30 -2.65 -0.80
C LYS A 24 -17.99 -2.37 -1.55
N VAL A 25 -18.07 -1.80 -2.75
CA VAL A 25 -16.88 -1.41 -3.53
C VAL A 25 -16.08 -0.34 -2.79
N LYS A 26 -16.76 0.68 -2.26
CA LYS A 26 -16.11 1.75 -1.49
C LYS A 26 -15.44 1.21 -0.22
N LEU A 27 -16.10 0.34 0.54
CA LEU A 27 -15.53 -0.30 1.73
C LEU A 27 -14.28 -1.12 1.39
N ARG A 28 -14.28 -1.80 0.23
CA ARG A 28 -13.12 -2.56 -0.23
C ARG A 28 -11.95 -1.62 -0.53
N ALA A 29 -12.18 -0.56 -1.29
CA ALA A 29 -11.15 0.42 -1.65
C ALA A 29 -10.57 1.12 -0.41
N ASP A 30 -11.43 1.58 0.51
CA ASP A 30 -10.99 2.21 1.76
C ASP A 30 -10.16 1.24 2.63
N ALA A 31 -10.52 -0.05 2.64
CA ALA A 31 -9.80 -1.08 3.39
C ALA A 31 -8.45 -1.38 2.76
N ASP A 32 -8.39 -1.47 1.43
CA ASP A 32 -7.16 -1.68 0.66
C ASP A 32 -6.19 -0.48 0.81
N ASP A 33 -6.71 0.75 0.75
CA ASP A 33 -5.92 1.97 0.97
C ASP A 33 -5.39 2.06 2.42
N ALA A 34 -6.13 1.50 3.38
CA ALA A 34 -5.73 1.39 4.78
C ALA A 34 -4.97 0.12 5.13
N GLY A 35 -4.71 -0.79 4.17
CA GLY A 35 -4.08 -2.11 4.40
C GLY A 35 -4.76 -2.97 5.47
N LEU A 36 -6.08 -2.83 5.62
CA LEU A 36 -6.89 -3.59 6.58
C LEU A 36 -7.84 -4.52 5.85
N SER A 37 -8.35 -5.54 6.55
CA SER A 37 -9.54 -6.23 6.07
C SER A 37 -10.77 -5.31 6.20
N VAL A 38 -11.80 -5.53 5.37
CA VAL A 38 -13.05 -4.75 5.45
C VAL A 38 -13.65 -4.82 6.87
N SER A 39 -13.63 -6.01 7.49
CA SER A 39 -14.15 -6.18 8.85
C SER A 39 -13.35 -5.39 9.89
N GLU A 40 -12.02 -5.38 9.77
CA GLU A 40 -11.17 -4.60 10.68
C GLU A 40 -11.33 -3.09 10.46
N LEU A 41 -11.46 -2.62 9.21
CA LEU A 41 -11.77 -1.22 8.90
C LEU A 41 -13.07 -0.79 9.58
N VAL A 42 -14.15 -1.56 9.40
CA VAL A 42 -15.47 -1.27 9.99
C VAL A 42 -15.39 -1.25 11.51
N ARG A 43 -14.73 -2.26 12.10
CA ARG A 43 -14.56 -2.35 13.56
C ARG A 43 -13.78 -1.16 14.11
N ARG A 44 -12.67 -0.75 13.47
CA ARG A 44 -11.91 0.43 13.90
C ARG A 44 -12.74 1.70 13.80
N ARG A 45 -13.49 1.90 12.71
CA ARG A 45 -14.38 3.06 12.57
C ARG A 45 -15.45 3.10 13.66
N TYR A 46 -16.10 1.97 13.93
CA TYR A 46 -17.17 1.89 14.94
C TYR A 46 -16.66 2.16 16.37
N PHE A 47 -15.51 1.59 16.75
CA PHE A 47 -14.91 1.78 18.07
C PHE A 47 -13.94 2.98 18.16
N GLY A 48 -13.93 3.87 17.16
CA GLY A 48 -13.10 5.09 17.17
C GLY A 48 -11.59 4.86 17.19
N ARG A 49 -11.11 3.69 16.73
CA ARG A 49 -9.68 3.35 16.70
C ARG A 49 -8.99 4.00 15.51
N LYS A 50 -7.74 4.45 15.69
CA LYS A 50 -6.93 5.08 14.64
C LYS A 50 -6.78 4.16 13.41
N ILE A 51 -7.06 4.72 12.23
CA ILE A 51 -6.81 4.09 10.93
C ILE A 51 -5.61 4.80 10.33
N VAL A 52 -4.52 4.07 10.17
CA VAL A 52 -3.30 4.58 9.52
C VAL A 52 -3.38 4.14 8.07
N ALA A 53 -3.30 5.08 7.14
CA ALA A 53 -3.26 4.77 5.72
C ALA A 53 -1.88 4.21 5.37
N HIS A 54 -1.80 3.10 4.64
CA HIS A 54 -0.54 2.63 4.05
C HIS A 54 -0.24 3.40 2.76
N ALA A 55 -0.32 4.74 2.83
CA ALA A 55 -0.03 5.63 1.72
C ALA A 55 1.38 5.34 1.14
N ASP A 56 2.32 5.00 2.01
CA ASP A 56 3.69 4.63 1.64
C ASP A 56 3.73 3.39 0.74
N GLU A 57 2.89 2.38 0.99
CA GLU A 57 2.89 1.15 0.19
C GLU A 57 2.33 1.39 -1.22
N LYS A 58 1.28 2.21 -1.34
CA LYS A 58 0.73 2.65 -2.64
C LYS A 58 1.73 3.51 -3.41
N MET A 59 2.43 4.40 -2.70
CA MET A 59 3.50 5.22 -3.26
C MET A 59 4.66 4.34 -3.77
N ILE A 60 5.10 3.34 -2.99
CA ILE A 60 6.13 2.37 -3.37
C ILE A 60 5.72 1.60 -4.63
N ARG A 61 4.46 1.15 -4.76
CA ARG A 61 3.96 0.51 -5.99
C ARG A 61 4.06 1.44 -7.21
N HIS A 62 3.71 2.71 -7.05
CA HIS A 62 3.82 3.70 -8.12
C HIS A 62 5.29 3.95 -8.54
N LEU A 63 6.18 4.09 -7.55
CA LEU A 63 7.61 4.28 -7.77
C LEU A 63 8.23 3.07 -8.48
N ASN A 64 7.87 1.84 -8.08
CA ASN A 64 8.30 0.62 -8.77
C ASN A 64 7.84 0.57 -10.23
N ARG A 65 6.61 1.01 -10.52
CA ARG A 65 6.10 1.11 -11.89
C ARG A 65 6.92 2.10 -12.73
N ILE A 66 7.24 3.26 -12.17
CA ILE A 66 8.11 4.26 -12.82
C ILE A 66 9.50 3.67 -13.10
N GLY A 67 10.08 2.93 -12.14
CA GLY A 67 11.34 2.21 -12.36
C GLY A 67 11.28 1.22 -13.53
N GLY A 68 10.18 0.46 -13.63
CA GLY A 68 9.94 -0.44 -14.76
C GLY A 68 9.88 0.29 -16.11
N LEU A 69 9.23 1.46 -16.16
CA LEU A 69 9.16 2.30 -17.37
C LEU A 69 10.53 2.87 -17.75
N LEU A 70 11.32 3.32 -16.78
CA LEU A 70 12.69 3.80 -17.02
C LEU A 70 13.60 2.70 -17.57
N LYS A 71 13.49 1.48 -17.04
CA LYS A 71 14.18 0.30 -17.57
C LYS A 71 13.77 0.04 -19.03
N HIS A 72 12.49 0.16 -19.33
CA HIS A 72 11.97 -0.03 -20.69
C HIS A 72 12.56 1.00 -21.67
N VAL A 73 12.52 2.29 -21.33
CA VAL A 73 13.14 3.37 -22.13
C VAL A 73 14.64 3.13 -22.35
N HIS A 74 15.37 2.67 -21.33
CA HIS A 74 16.79 2.36 -21.45
C HIS A 74 17.04 1.26 -22.51
N ASN A 75 16.24 0.19 -22.47
CA ASN A 75 16.36 -0.92 -23.41
C ASN A 75 15.98 -0.49 -24.85
N GLU A 76 14.88 0.25 -25.02
CA GLU A 76 14.40 0.69 -26.34
C GLU A 76 15.32 1.73 -26.99
N SER A 77 15.95 2.58 -26.18
CA SER A 77 16.92 3.56 -26.67
C SER A 77 18.32 2.98 -26.92
N GLY A 78 18.51 1.67 -26.74
CA GLY A 78 19.83 1.03 -26.86
C GLY A 78 20.88 1.62 -25.90
N GLY A 79 20.45 2.15 -24.76
CA GLY A 79 21.35 2.78 -23.79
C GLY A 79 21.76 4.23 -24.10
N THR A 80 21.14 4.88 -25.09
CA THR A 80 21.40 6.30 -25.43
C THR A 80 21.29 7.22 -24.22
N TYR A 81 20.35 6.94 -23.31
CA TYR A 81 20.13 7.71 -22.08
C TYR A 81 20.61 7.00 -20.82
N SER A 82 21.66 6.16 -20.93
CA SER A 82 22.13 5.29 -19.85
C SER A 82 22.48 6.04 -18.55
N ALA A 83 23.10 7.22 -18.65
CA ALA A 83 23.45 8.01 -17.48
C ALA A 83 22.21 8.58 -16.78
N GLU A 84 21.26 9.09 -17.56
CA GLU A 84 20.02 9.72 -17.11
C GLU A 84 19.06 8.69 -16.51
N THR A 85 18.86 7.55 -17.18
CA THR A 85 17.97 6.49 -16.68
C THR A 85 18.54 5.85 -15.42
N ALA A 86 19.86 5.63 -15.34
CA ALA A 86 20.50 5.13 -14.13
C ALA A 86 20.42 6.13 -12.96
N ARG A 87 20.58 7.43 -13.22
CA ARG A 87 20.39 8.47 -12.21
C ARG A 87 18.96 8.50 -11.69
N ALA A 88 17.97 8.47 -12.58
CA ALA A 88 16.56 8.47 -12.21
C ALA A 88 16.19 7.22 -11.40
N LEU A 89 16.64 6.03 -11.82
CA LEU A 89 16.42 4.79 -11.08
C LEU A 89 17.00 4.84 -9.66
N ARG A 90 18.24 5.32 -9.50
CA ARG A 90 18.86 5.47 -8.17
C ARG A 90 18.05 6.41 -7.26
N GLN A 91 17.52 7.51 -7.80
CA GLN A 91 16.69 8.45 -7.03
C GLN A 91 15.37 7.81 -6.59
N VAL A 92 14.73 7.04 -7.47
CA VAL A 92 13.50 6.30 -7.16
C VAL A 92 13.74 5.29 -6.03
N TYR A 93 14.79 4.47 -6.13
CA TYR A 93 15.12 3.50 -5.09
C TYR A 93 15.49 4.14 -3.75
N ALA A 94 16.30 5.20 -3.77
CA ALA A 94 16.65 5.93 -2.55
C ALA A 94 15.41 6.50 -1.84
N PHE A 95 14.42 6.97 -2.60
CA PHE A 95 13.18 7.47 -2.01
C PHE A 95 12.27 6.34 -1.50
N ILE A 96 12.21 5.20 -2.20
CA ILE A 96 11.52 3.99 -1.71
C ILE A 96 12.11 3.56 -0.36
N ASP A 97 13.44 3.49 -0.23
CA ASP A 97 14.10 3.09 1.01
C ASP A 97 13.80 4.07 2.16
N GLN A 98 13.78 5.37 1.87
CA GLN A 98 13.37 6.39 2.85
C GLN A 98 11.92 6.21 3.31
N LEU A 99 10.98 5.94 2.39
CA LEU A 99 9.58 5.71 2.73
C LEU A 99 9.38 4.41 3.52
N ALA A 100 10.07 3.33 3.12
CA ALA A 100 10.01 2.04 3.81
C ALA A 100 10.51 2.14 5.26
N ASN A 101 11.62 2.86 5.48
CA ASN A 101 12.18 3.04 6.81
C ASN A 101 11.37 3.99 7.70
N ARG A 102 10.62 4.94 7.12
CA ARG A 102 9.76 5.87 7.86
C ARG A 102 8.51 5.22 8.47
N GLY A 103 8.09 4.09 7.91
CA GLY A 103 6.99 3.27 8.41
C GLY A 103 7.38 2.26 9.51
N ALA A 104 8.68 2.00 9.71
CA ALA A 104 9.18 1.11 10.75
C ALA A 104 9.30 1.79 12.13
N ASP A 105 9.40 3.13 12.15
CA ASP A 105 9.57 3.96 13.36
C ASP A 105 8.25 4.53 13.93
N GLN A 106 7.07 4.16 13.38
CA GLN A 106 5.74 4.67 13.77
C GLN A 106 4.79 3.56 14.24
#